data_AF-A0A2D6KU33-F1
#
_entry.id   AF-A0A2D6KU33-F1
#
_cell.length_a   1.000
_cell.length_b   1.000
_cell.length_c   1.000
_cell.angle_alpha   90.00
_cell.angle_beta   90.00
_cell.angle_gamma   90.00
#
_symmetry.space_group_name_H-M   'P 1'
#
loop_
_entity.id
_entity.type
_entity.pdbx_description
1 polymer ?
#
loop_
_entity_poly.entity_id
_entity_poly.type
_entity_poly.pdbx_seq_one_letter_code
_entity_poly.pdbx_strand_id
1 'polypeptide(L)'
;MKKKVLLFGILFLMGFGFVSAAPCTDSDSGINGFIKGYAEDIDHISDINHDVCFKNNQAENEYNINYLFEIYCDGDELKTTIFYCEEGCSDAACQGGEIQCQERWLCNGENSIAYLNSNCLFSNYGECDNGCEDNQCIQEGLNYSTEITSSKIQDFKRIVLNDETFVIETTIKNHLNKSINNVSVSINDMKGWESDYDINLDIYETKNYNFTFEALMIHSNYNPHEFFIEVENNFGSNSNNTQKMIVFDKNTLTNLTEGESKKVIVGEEEYNLSIMFIDSSSVRLNINGEQNTFSNKRSKELSNQGYLGIFVIYSPSIAGDVGYITFAIAPPGKNATCEDTDNGKIYGDRGETCFGADCRYDSCNRYNLTEYYCENDEIKSEIHECEDLCEAGMCLTQCATCGVGDRGCIDEDTYEICVDDGGCSFYEQFDCEAGQICEDGECTTPLPDNACDTTGLRENRKYCSSELVWINQKQTNNLCDEDFECRSNNCEIRCQGSSPPPTPTEIYWIIGILVAVLIIGIIVSLILAKKK
;
A
#
# COMPACT_ATOMS: atom_id res chain seq x y z
N MET A 1 -5.83 -85.38 -45.42
CA MET A 1 -4.95 -85.97 -44.37
C MET A 1 -3.83 -84.98 -44.09
N LYS A 2 -3.55 -84.73 -42.80
CA LYS A 2 -2.23 -84.54 -42.15
C LYS A 2 -1.13 -83.93 -43.04
N LYS A 3 -0.35 -82.90 -42.68
CA LYS A 3 0.12 -82.41 -41.37
C LYS A 3 1.19 -81.34 -41.68
N LYS A 4 1.46 -80.47 -40.71
CA LYS A 4 2.71 -79.72 -40.47
C LYS A 4 2.98 -78.48 -41.34
N VAL A 5 2.56 -77.33 -40.81
CA VAL A 5 3.37 -76.11 -40.87
C VAL A 5 3.89 -75.89 -39.46
N LEU A 6 5.21 -75.87 -39.32
CA LEU A 6 5.96 -75.73 -38.09
C LEU A 6 6.84 -74.49 -38.23
N LEU A 7 6.82 -73.64 -37.19
CA LEU A 7 7.85 -72.68 -36.80
C LEU A 7 8.15 -71.52 -37.77
N PHE A 8 7.73 -70.31 -37.41
CA PHE A 8 8.60 -69.18 -37.03
C PHE A 8 7.71 -68.01 -36.61
N GLY A 9 7.31 -68.00 -35.35
CA GLY A 9 6.69 -66.85 -34.69
C GLY A 9 7.48 -66.62 -33.41
N ILE A 10 8.61 -65.94 -33.53
CA ILE A 10 9.45 -65.58 -32.39
C ILE A 10 8.62 -64.67 -31.50
N LEU A 11 8.40 -65.19 -30.31
CA LEU A 11 7.89 -64.59 -29.10
C LEU A 11 8.60 -63.26 -28.83
N PHE A 12 7.96 -62.15 -29.19
CA PHE A 12 8.35 -60.81 -28.75
C PHE A 12 7.38 -60.37 -27.66
N LEU A 13 7.33 -61.15 -26.58
CA LEU A 13 6.79 -60.71 -25.29
C LEU A 13 7.92 -59.91 -24.63
N MET A 14 8.04 -58.64 -25.00
CA MET A 14 8.68 -57.67 -24.13
C MET A 14 7.85 -57.61 -22.86
N GLY A 15 8.39 -58.16 -21.77
CA GLY A 15 7.87 -57.90 -20.44
C GLY A 15 8.03 -56.41 -20.18
N PHE A 16 6.90 -55.69 -20.19
CA PHE A 16 6.79 -54.45 -19.44
C PHE A 16 6.92 -54.87 -17.97
N GLY A 17 8.14 -54.78 -17.44
CA GLY A 17 8.33 -54.74 -16.00
C GLY A 17 7.58 -53.51 -15.53
N PHE A 18 6.46 -53.72 -14.84
CA PHE A 18 5.85 -52.66 -14.05
C PHE A 18 6.92 -52.25 -13.05
N VAL A 19 7.51 -51.09 -13.27
CA VAL A 19 8.27 -50.39 -12.24
C VAL A 19 7.23 -50.06 -11.18
N SER A 20 7.17 -50.88 -10.13
CA SER A 20 6.44 -50.51 -8.92
C SER A 20 7.11 -49.24 -8.44
N ALA A 21 6.34 -48.15 -8.34
CA ALA A 21 6.80 -46.98 -7.60
C ALA A 21 7.31 -47.46 -6.24
N ALA A 22 8.40 -46.87 -5.77
CA ALA A 22 8.88 -47.23 -4.45
C ALA A 22 7.82 -46.83 -3.43
N PRO A 23 7.52 -47.70 -2.45
CA PRO A 23 6.52 -47.41 -1.46
C PRO A 23 6.97 -46.26 -0.57
N CYS A 24 6.02 -45.41 -0.18
CA CYS A 24 6.21 -44.42 0.87
C CYS A 24 6.68 -45.14 2.15
N THR A 25 7.69 -44.59 2.82
CA THR A 25 8.21 -45.15 4.08
C THR A 25 8.07 -44.18 5.23
N ASP A 26 7.49 -44.64 6.32
CA ASP A 26 7.21 -43.88 7.52
C ASP A 26 8.03 -44.40 8.71
N SER A 27 8.72 -43.52 9.42
CA SER A 27 9.70 -43.89 10.43
C SER A 27 9.13 -44.23 11.81
N ASP A 28 7.91 -43.78 12.11
CA ASP A 28 7.23 -44.02 13.40
C ASP A 28 6.01 -44.94 13.27
N SER A 29 5.85 -45.55 12.09
CA SER A 29 4.81 -46.52 11.73
C SER A 29 3.41 -45.93 11.50
N GLY A 30 3.31 -44.71 10.99
CA GLY A 30 2.05 -44.12 10.51
C GLY A 30 1.70 -42.87 11.30
N ILE A 31 0.45 -42.75 11.72
CA ILE A 31 0.02 -41.60 12.50
C ILE A 31 0.47 -41.77 13.97
N ASN A 32 1.51 -41.07 14.43
CA ASN A 32 2.07 -41.19 15.78
C ASN A 32 2.68 -39.89 16.34
N GLY A 33 1.82 -38.98 16.80
CA GLY A 33 2.25 -37.70 17.36
C GLY A 33 3.06 -37.70 18.67
N PHE A 34 3.57 -38.84 19.13
CA PHE A 34 4.43 -38.96 20.32
C PHE A 34 5.85 -39.43 20.04
N ILE A 35 6.10 -39.96 18.86
CA ILE A 35 7.43 -40.33 18.42
C ILE A 35 7.77 -39.34 17.32
N LYS A 36 8.99 -38.79 17.37
CA LYS A 36 9.47 -37.98 16.25
C LYS A 36 9.52 -38.85 15.00
N GLY A 37 8.65 -38.59 14.06
CA GLY A 37 8.52 -39.28 12.79
C GLY A 37 9.08 -38.47 11.62
N TYR A 38 9.00 -39.14 10.47
CA TYR A 38 9.34 -38.64 9.15
C TYR A 38 8.82 -39.62 8.12
N ALA A 39 8.31 -39.10 7.00
CA ALA A 39 7.79 -39.89 5.90
C ALA A 39 8.53 -39.52 4.60
N GLU A 40 9.04 -40.52 3.88
CA GLU A 40 9.76 -40.33 2.61
C GLU A 40 8.98 -40.93 1.44
N ASP A 41 8.84 -40.14 0.38
CA ASP A 41 8.40 -40.57 -0.96
C ASP A 41 9.49 -40.21 -2.00
N ILE A 42 9.73 -41.11 -2.96
CA ILE A 42 10.82 -41.00 -3.96
C ILE A 42 10.68 -39.76 -4.84
N ASP A 43 9.45 -39.30 -5.07
CA ASP A 43 9.19 -38.20 -5.99
C ASP A 43 9.36 -36.82 -5.34
N HIS A 44 9.48 -36.75 -4.01
CA HIS A 44 9.57 -35.51 -3.24
C HIS A 44 10.80 -35.49 -2.31
N ILE A 45 11.99 -35.41 -2.92
CA ILE A 45 13.24 -35.05 -2.23
C ILE A 45 13.22 -33.52 -1.98
N SER A 46 12.37 -33.07 -1.07
CA SER A 46 12.38 -31.69 -0.55
C SER A 46 12.46 -31.70 0.97
N ASP A 47 13.04 -30.66 1.56
CA ASP A 47 13.53 -30.60 2.95
C ASP A 47 12.45 -30.66 4.08
N ILE A 48 11.21 -31.08 3.81
CA ILE A 48 10.10 -31.03 4.78
C ILE A 48 9.37 -32.37 4.93
N ASN A 49 10.13 -33.44 5.14
CA ASN A 49 9.60 -34.78 5.36
C ASN A 49 9.53 -35.19 6.85
N HIS A 50 9.75 -34.24 7.76
CA HIS A 50 9.74 -34.47 9.20
C HIS A 50 8.50 -33.87 9.84
N ASP A 51 8.04 -34.45 10.95
CA ASP A 51 7.02 -33.79 11.76
C ASP A 51 7.57 -32.48 12.32
N VAL A 52 6.68 -31.50 12.51
CA VAL A 52 7.07 -30.15 12.93
C VAL A 52 6.15 -29.64 14.02
N CYS A 53 6.74 -29.24 15.15
CA CYS A 53 6.04 -28.45 16.15
C CYS A 53 5.91 -26.99 15.66
N PHE A 54 4.69 -26.43 15.60
CA PHE A 54 4.47 -25.06 15.16
C PHE A 54 3.77 -24.19 16.20
N LYS A 55 4.16 -22.91 16.24
CA LYS A 55 3.58 -21.89 17.12
C LYS A 55 2.35 -21.27 16.44
N ASN A 56 1.28 -21.07 17.20
CA ASN A 56 0.20 -20.19 16.74
C ASN A 56 0.68 -18.73 16.86
N ASN A 57 0.97 -18.10 15.73
CA ASN A 57 1.53 -16.74 15.67
C ASN A 57 0.54 -15.64 16.15
N GLN A 58 -0.69 -15.97 16.55
CA GLN A 58 -1.66 -14.99 17.03
C GLN A 58 -1.61 -14.68 18.54
N ALA A 59 -0.75 -15.34 19.32
CA ALA A 59 -0.57 -15.01 20.73
C ALA A 59 0.75 -14.25 20.95
N GLU A 60 0.67 -12.94 21.17
CA GLU A 60 1.82 -12.06 21.50
C GLU A 60 2.52 -12.39 22.83
N ASN A 61 2.11 -13.46 23.53
CA ASN A 61 2.75 -13.93 24.75
C ASN A 61 3.53 -15.21 24.48
N GLU A 62 4.84 -15.09 24.67
CA GLU A 62 5.87 -16.12 24.57
C GLU A 62 5.52 -17.37 25.41
N TYR A 63 5.77 -18.56 24.85
CA TYR A 63 5.68 -19.91 25.45
C TYR A 63 4.36 -20.67 25.42
N ASN A 64 3.87 -21.11 24.26
CA ASN A 64 3.23 -22.44 24.13
C ASN A 64 3.19 -22.92 22.66
N ILE A 65 4.02 -23.91 22.32
CA ILE A 65 3.96 -24.62 21.04
C ILE A 65 2.99 -25.79 21.25
N ASN A 66 1.71 -25.63 20.96
CA ASN A 66 0.70 -26.65 21.30
C ASN A 66 0.24 -27.49 20.11
N TYR A 67 0.86 -27.35 18.94
CA TYR A 67 0.47 -28.11 17.77
C TYR A 67 1.65 -28.84 17.14
N LEU A 68 1.39 -30.08 16.72
CA LEU A 68 2.28 -30.92 15.94
C LEU A 68 1.67 -31.11 14.55
N PHE A 69 2.45 -30.79 13.52
CA PHE A 69 2.15 -31.14 12.14
C PHE A 69 2.81 -32.48 11.85
N GLU A 70 2.00 -33.51 11.71
CA GLU A 70 2.43 -34.88 11.46
C GLU A 70 2.41 -35.18 9.96
N ILE A 71 3.46 -35.82 9.46
CA ILE A 71 3.55 -36.32 8.09
C ILE A 71 3.68 -37.84 8.13
N TYR A 72 2.75 -38.54 7.50
CA TYR A 72 2.68 -40.00 7.57
C TYR A 72 2.37 -40.63 6.21
N CYS A 73 2.71 -41.91 6.04
CA CYS A 73 2.37 -42.67 4.82
C CYS A 73 1.02 -43.39 4.98
N ASP A 74 0.07 -43.14 4.05
CA ASP A 74 -1.16 -43.92 3.91
C ASP A 74 -1.13 -44.70 2.60
N GLY A 75 -0.62 -45.93 2.66
CA GLY A 75 -0.27 -46.69 1.48
C GLY A 75 1.00 -46.14 0.82
N ASP A 76 0.93 -45.82 -0.47
CA ASP A 76 2.04 -45.22 -1.22
C ASP A 76 1.94 -43.67 -1.28
N GLU A 77 0.96 -43.07 -0.60
CA GLU A 77 0.74 -41.61 -0.61
C GLU A 77 1.19 -40.98 0.72
N LEU A 78 1.91 -39.85 0.62
CA LEU A 78 2.28 -39.01 1.75
C LEU A 78 1.10 -38.12 2.17
N LYS A 79 0.69 -38.19 3.44
CA LYS A 79 -0.43 -37.45 4.02
C LYS A 79 0.03 -36.64 5.22
N THR A 80 -0.81 -35.69 5.64
CA THR A 80 -0.53 -34.81 6.77
C THR A 80 -1.73 -34.71 7.70
N THR A 81 -1.48 -34.56 9.01
CA THR A 81 -2.52 -34.30 10.02
C THR A 81 -1.98 -33.35 11.10
N ILE A 82 -2.87 -32.78 11.91
CA ILE A 82 -2.50 -31.83 12.98
C ILE A 82 -2.98 -32.36 14.34
N PHE A 83 -2.05 -32.47 15.29
CA PHE A 83 -2.35 -32.78 16.68
C PHE A 83 -2.31 -31.55 17.56
N TYR A 84 -3.20 -31.51 18.55
CA TYR A 84 -3.08 -30.60 19.69
C TYR A 84 -2.38 -31.33 20.84
N CYS A 85 -1.23 -30.82 21.27
CA CYS A 85 -0.45 -31.37 22.37
C CYS A 85 -0.79 -30.63 23.67
N GLU A 86 -1.46 -31.31 24.61
CA GLU A 86 -1.93 -30.70 25.87
C GLU A 86 -0.78 -30.16 26.74
N GLU A 87 0.34 -30.90 26.85
CA GLU A 87 1.53 -30.45 27.58
C GLU A 87 2.59 -29.82 26.66
N GLY A 88 2.20 -29.45 25.44
CA GLY A 88 3.06 -28.82 24.43
C GLY A 88 3.77 -29.82 23.51
N CYS A 89 4.37 -29.28 22.45
CA CYS A 89 5.10 -30.01 21.42
C CYS A 89 6.58 -29.64 21.49
N SER A 90 7.45 -30.64 21.58
CA SER A 90 8.90 -30.42 21.43
C SER A 90 9.56 -31.61 20.76
N ASP A 91 10.63 -31.33 20.02
CA ASP A 91 11.34 -32.30 19.19
C ASP A 91 10.42 -33.05 18.22
N ALA A 92 9.44 -32.33 17.64
CA ALA A 92 8.49 -32.89 16.68
C ALA A 92 7.67 -34.07 17.25
N ALA A 93 7.36 -33.99 18.54
CA ALA A 93 6.45 -34.91 19.23
C ALA A 93 5.71 -34.18 20.36
N CYS A 94 4.48 -34.57 20.64
CA CYS A 94 3.75 -34.11 21.81
C CYS A 94 4.45 -34.57 23.11
N GLN A 95 4.62 -33.63 24.03
CA GLN A 95 5.09 -33.89 25.39
C GLN A 95 3.88 -34.32 26.24
N GLY A 96 4.07 -35.35 27.06
CA GLY A 96 3.17 -35.68 28.17
C GLY A 96 1.80 -36.30 27.81
N GLY A 97 1.60 -37.53 28.30
CA GLY A 97 0.30 -38.21 28.34
C GLY A 97 0.20 -39.46 27.47
N GLU A 98 -0.32 -40.57 28.00
CA GLU A 98 -1.09 -41.49 27.16
C GLU A 98 -2.17 -40.63 26.48
N ILE A 99 -2.29 -40.62 25.14
CA ILE A 99 -3.55 -40.19 24.53
C ILE A 99 -4.61 -41.11 25.14
N GLN A 100 -5.40 -40.60 26.08
CA GLN A 100 -6.64 -41.24 26.44
C GLN A 100 -7.54 -41.07 25.23
N CYS A 101 -7.50 -42.05 24.33
CA CYS A 101 -8.47 -42.16 23.26
C CYS A 101 -9.82 -42.43 23.90
N GLN A 102 -10.52 -41.34 24.22
CA GLN A 102 -11.88 -41.40 24.71
C GLN A 102 -12.74 -41.91 23.56
N GLU A 103 -13.27 -43.10 23.77
CA GLU A 103 -14.18 -43.77 22.86
C GLU A 103 -15.35 -42.84 22.49
N ARG A 104 -15.35 -42.34 21.25
CA ARG A 104 -16.36 -41.39 20.78
C ARG A 104 -16.54 -41.50 19.27
N TRP A 105 -17.73 -41.12 18.83
CA TRP A 105 -17.96 -40.86 17.42
C TRP A 105 -17.29 -39.53 17.04
N LEU A 106 -16.74 -39.47 15.84
CA LEU A 106 -16.09 -38.28 15.27
C LEU A 106 -16.50 -38.15 13.80
N CYS A 107 -16.69 -36.92 13.33
CA CYS A 107 -16.87 -36.68 11.91
C CYS A 107 -15.57 -37.05 11.15
N ASN A 108 -15.70 -37.88 10.13
CA ASN A 108 -14.61 -38.36 9.28
C ASN A 108 -14.85 -37.85 7.85
N GLY A 109 -14.65 -36.55 7.65
CA GLY A 109 -15.11 -35.84 6.45
C GLY A 109 -16.53 -35.30 6.59
N GLU A 110 -16.99 -34.60 5.54
CA GLU A 110 -18.25 -33.80 5.59
C GLU A 110 -19.51 -34.65 5.79
N ASN A 111 -19.55 -35.85 5.20
CA ASN A 111 -20.75 -36.70 5.15
C ASN A 111 -20.56 -38.07 5.79
N SER A 112 -19.55 -38.26 6.65
CA SER A 112 -19.34 -39.54 7.32
C SER A 112 -18.92 -39.37 8.77
N ILE A 113 -19.29 -40.34 9.59
CA ILE A 113 -18.92 -40.43 11.00
C ILE A 113 -18.23 -41.76 11.26
N ALA A 114 -17.18 -41.74 12.08
CA ALA A 114 -16.42 -42.92 12.45
C ALA A 114 -16.29 -42.98 13.98
N TYR A 115 -16.29 -44.19 14.53
CA TYR A 115 -16.08 -44.40 15.96
C TYR A 115 -14.59 -44.57 16.24
N LEU A 116 -14.00 -43.61 16.95
CA LEU A 116 -12.65 -43.71 17.47
C LEU A 116 -12.69 -44.61 18.70
N ASN A 117 -12.07 -45.79 18.62
CA ASN A 117 -12.04 -46.72 19.75
C ASN A 117 -10.92 -46.39 20.75
N SER A 118 -10.89 -47.13 21.86
CA SER A 118 -9.90 -46.96 22.94
C SER A 118 -8.44 -47.19 22.52
N ASN A 119 -8.19 -47.77 21.34
CA ASN A 119 -6.85 -47.93 20.76
C ASN A 119 -6.51 -46.85 19.72
N CYS A 120 -7.29 -45.77 19.65
CA CYS A 120 -7.13 -44.69 18.66
C CYS A 120 -7.32 -45.12 17.20
N LEU A 121 -7.99 -46.25 16.96
CA LEU A 121 -8.32 -46.71 15.62
C LEU A 121 -9.77 -46.37 15.29
N PHE A 122 -9.98 -45.79 14.12
CA PHE A 122 -11.32 -45.59 13.59
C PHE A 122 -11.93 -46.93 13.21
N SER A 123 -13.19 -47.13 13.61
CA SER A 123 -13.98 -48.32 13.34
C SER A 123 -15.44 -47.93 13.19
N ASN A 124 -16.29 -48.82 12.66
CA ASN A 124 -17.72 -48.58 12.47
C ASN A 124 -18.04 -47.26 11.74
N TYR A 125 -17.83 -47.23 10.42
CA TYR A 125 -18.15 -46.06 9.61
C TYR A 125 -19.66 -45.98 9.33
N GLY A 126 -20.22 -44.78 9.43
CA GLY A 126 -21.58 -44.46 9.01
C GLY A 126 -21.58 -43.25 8.06
N GLU A 127 -22.48 -43.26 7.07
CA GLU A 127 -22.76 -42.09 6.25
C GLU A 127 -23.83 -41.23 6.94
N CYS A 128 -23.64 -39.92 6.94
CA CYS A 128 -24.61 -38.95 7.42
C CYS A 128 -25.33 -38.32 6.22
N ASP A 129 -26.61 -38.64 6.04
CA ASP A 129 -27.41 -38.20 4.87
C ASP A 129 -27.45 -36.66 4.69
N ASN A 130 -27.27 -35.90 5.78
CA ASN A 130 -27.34 -34.43 5.77
C ASN A 130 -26.08 -33.77 6.35
N GLY A 131 -24.94 -34.45 6.30
CA GLY A 131 -23.68 -33.96 6.87
C GLY A 131 -23.48 -34.32 8.35
N CYS A 132 -22.24 -34.20 8.79
CA CYS A 132 -21.79 -34.45 10.16
C CYS A 132 -21.29 -33.15 10.79
N GLU A 133 -21.87 -32.74 11.92
CA GLU A 133 -21.47 -31.55 12.68
C GLU A 133 -21.41 -31.93 14.18
N ASP A 134 -20.46 -31.36 14.93
CA ASP A 134 -20.28 -31.62 16.37
C ASP A 134 -20.23 -33.11 16.75
N ASN A 135 -19.66 -33.92 15.86
CA ASN A 135 -19.55 -35.38 16.00
C ASN A 135 -20.91 -36.11 16.08
N GLN A 136 -21.93 -35.60 15.38
CA GLN A 136 -23.23 -36.24 15.22
C GLN A 136 -23.76 -36.04 13.79
N CYS A 137 -24.53 -37.01 13.27
CA CYS A 137 -25.24 -36.82 12.01
C CYS A 137 -26.45 -35.88 12.20
N ILE A 138 -26.62 -34.93 11.27
CA ILE A 138 -27.72 -33.96 11.31
C ILE A 138 -29.06 -34.67 11.00
N GLN A 139 -30.03 -34.59 11.92
CA GLN A 139 -31.36 -35.20 11.74
C GLN A 139 -32.40 -34.21 11.18
N GLU A 140 -33.13 -34.60 10.13
CA GLU A 140 -34.24 -33.80 9.58
C GLU A 140 -35.48 -33.83 10.49
N GLY A 141 -35.87 -32.65 11.00
CA GLY A 141 -37.27 -32.36 11.31
C GLY A 141 -37.59 -31.93 12.73
N LEU A 142 -37.63 -30.61 12.98
CA LEU A 142 -38.58 -30.00 13.92
C LEU A 142 -39.14 -28.69 13.31
N ASN A 143 -40.46 -28.69 13.09
CA ASN A 143 -41.26 -27.58 12.58
C ASN A 143 -41.28 -26.39 13.54
N TYR A 144 -40.72 -25.25 13.13
CA TYR A 144 -41.07 -23.92 13.65
C TYR A 144 -41.80 -23.13 12.57
N SER A 145 -43.00 -22.63 12.88
CA SER A 145 -43.67 -21.62 12.08
C SER A 145 -42.86 -20.33 12.13
N THR A 146 -42.38 -19.88 10.98
CA THR A 146 -41.50 -18.73 10.80
C THR A 146 -42.26 -17.41 10.92
N GLU A 147 -42.21 -16.79 12.09
CA GLU A 147 -42.12 -15.33 12.17
C GLU A 147 -40.62 -15.01 12.04
N ILE A 148 -40.19 -14.59 10.85
CA ILE A 148 -38.78 -14.26 10.58
C ILE A 148 -38.52 -12.90 11.22
N THR A 149 -37.98 -12.88 12.44
CA THR A 149 -37.35 -11.69 12.99
C THR A 149 -35.97 -11.60 12.37
N SER A 150 -35.74 -10.60 11.53
CA SER A 150 -34.46 -10.34 10.89
C SER A 150 -33.34 -10.27 11.92
N SER A 151 -32.16 -10.77 11.54
CA SER A 151 -30.91 -10.65 12.29
C SER A 151 -30.70 -9.19 12.68
N LYS A 152 -30.83 -8.91 13.98
CA LYS A 152 -30.50 -7.60 14.54
C LYS A 152 -28.98 -7.47 14.51
N ILE A 153 -28.42 -6.57 13.70
CA ILE A 153 -27.01 -6.19 13.77
C ILE A 153 -26.77 -5.61 15.16
N GLN A 154 -26.09 -6.38 16.01
CA GLN A 154 -25.78 -6.00 17.39
C GLN A 154 -24.29 -5.68 17.46
N ASP A 155 -23.99 -4.39 17.42
CA ASP A 155 -22.72 -3.77 17.80
C ASP A 155 -21.56 -3.81 16.79
N PHE A 156 -21.10 -2.60 16.43
CA PHE A 156 -19.77 -2.34 15.87
C PHE A 156 -18.77 -2.29 17.01
N LYS A 157 -17.82 -3.23 17.04
CA LYS A 157 -16.97 -3.42 18.22
C LYS A 157 -15.62 -2.71 18.13
N ARG A 158 -15.15 -2.34 16.93
CA ARG A 158 -13.80 -1.80 16.78
C ARG A 158 -13.61 -1.05 15.46
N ILE A 159 -13.10 0.18 15.56
CA ILE A 159 -12.36 0.85 14.49
C ILE A 159 -10.93 1.00 15.02
N VAL A 160 -9.95 0.40 14.35
CA VAL A 160 -8.53 0.66 14.58
C VAL A 160 -8.05 1.44 13.37
N LEU A 161 -7.46 2.61 13.61
CA LEU A 161 -6.77 3.39 12.60
C LEU A 161 -5.28 3.12 12.80
N ASN A 162 -4.70 2.31 11.94
CA ASN A 162 -3.24 2.13 11.88
C ASN A 162 -2.78 2.66 10.53
N ASP A 163 -2.32 3.91 10.56
CA ASP A 163 -1.69 4.75 9.53
C ASP A 163 -2.22 4.79 8.09
N GLU A 164 -2.88 3.76 7.57
CA GLU A 164 -3.52 3.74 6.24
C GLU A 164 -4.70 2.76 6.17
N THR A 165 -5.02 1.96 7.19
CA THR A 165 -6.15 0.99 7.15
C THR A 165 -7.20 1.27 8.20
N PHE A 166 -8.47 1.17 7.80
CA PHE A 166 -9.58 1.03 8.74
C PHE A 166 -10.12 -0.40 8.68
N VAL A 167 -10.24 -0.99 9.87
CA VAL A 167 -10.81 -2.32 10.05
C VAL A 167 -12.27 -2.18 10.52
N ILE A 168 -13.22 -2.67 9.72
CA ILE A 168 -14.61 -2.84 10.15
C ILE A 168 -14.78 -4.28 10.63
N GLU A 169 -15.00 -4.44 11.94
CA GLU A 169 -15.45 -5.72 12.54
C GLU A 169 -16.98 -5.71 12.68
N THR A 170 -17.67 -6.58 11.93
CA THR A 170 -19.12 -6.81 12.11
C THR A 170 -19.40 -8.28 12.42
N THR A 171 -20.35 -8.53 13.33
CA THR A 171 -20.79 -9.88 13.69
C THR A 171 -22.17 -10.16 13.12
N ILE A 172 -22.27 -11.11 12.18
CA ILE A 172 -23.56 -11.63 11.70
C ILE A 172 -23.93 -12.85 12.53
N LYS A 173 -25.13 -12.82 13.12
CA LYS A 173 -25.73 -13.96 13.84
C LYS A 173 -26.84 -14.57 13.00
N ASN A 174 -26.61 -15.77 12.48
CA ASN A 174 -27.70 -16.59 11.96
C ASN A 174 -28.46 -17.19 13.15
N HIS A 175 -29.66 -16.69 13.44
CA HIS A 175 -30.53 -17.26 14.49
C HIS A 175 -31.41 -18.41 13.99
N LEU A 176 -31.28 -18.80 12.73
CA LEU A 176 -32.06 -19.85 12.10
C LEU A 176 -31.21 -21.10 11.96
N ASN A 177 -31.76 -22.25 12.35
CA ASN A 177 -31.13 -23.57 12.21
C ASN A 177 -31.23 -24.10 10.77
N LYS A 178 -30.98 -23.23 9.78
CA LYS A 178 -31.08 -23.50 8.35
C LYS A 178 -29.97 -22.76 7.62
N SER A 179 -29.45 -23.39 6.56
CA SER A 179 -28.50 -22.76 5.64
C SER A 179 -29.09 -21.47 5.09
N ILE A 180 -28.35 -20.37 5.22
CA ILE A 180 -28.63 -19.13 4.51
C ILE A 180 -27.59 -19.04 3.40
N ASN A 181 -28.06 -19.23 2.16
CA ASN A 181 -27.24 -19.01 0.98
C ASN A 181 -27.46 -17.57 0.50
N ASN A 182 -26.43 -16.96 -0.09
CA ASN A 182 -26.48 -15.60 -0.63
C ASN A 182 -26.74 -14.52 0.43
N VAL A 183 -26.02 -14.56 1.55
CA VAL A 183 -25.87 -13.35 2.37
C VAL A 183 -24.85 -12.50 1.65
N SER A 184 -25.26 -11.35 1.10
CA SER A 184 -24.31 -10.34 0.63
C SER A 184 -24.06 -9.33 1.75
N VAL A 185 -22.83 -8.85 1.84
CA VAL A 185 -22.45 -7.75 2.74
C VAL A 185 -21.79 -6.70 1.87
N SER A 186 -22.57 -5.77 1.34
CA SER A 186 -22.01 -4.68 0.52
C SER A 186 -21.58 -3.52 1.43
N ILE A 187 -20.46 -2.89 1.09
CA ILE A 187 -20.01 -1.64 1.70
C ILE A 187 -20.15 -0.58 0.62
N ASN A 188 -21.22 0.21 0.71
CA ASN A 188 -21.53 1.22 -0.29
C ASN A 188 -21.11 2.60 0.20
N ASP A 189 -20.31 3.30 -0.59
CA ASP A 189 -19.97 4.70 -0.36
C ASP A 189 -20.91 5.60 -1.20
N MET A 190 -21.69 6.44 -0.53
CA MET A 190 -22.74 7.24 -1.18
C MET A 190 -22.25 8.28 -2.19
N LYS A 191 -20.93 8.50 -2.33
CA LYS A 191 -20.38 9.51 -3.25
C LYS A 191 -19.97 9.00 -4.63
N GLY A 192 -20.43 7.82 -5.04
CA GLY A 192 -20.40 7.40 -6.45
C GLY A 192 -19.47 6.23 -6.77
N TRP A 193 -18.95 5.56 -5.74
CA TRP A 193 -18.31 4.26 -5.90
C TRP A 193 -19.40 3.18 -5.88
N GLU A 194 -19.90 2.80 -7.05
CA GLU A 194 -20.56 1.49 -7.21
C GLU A 194 -19.47 0.41 -7.17
N SER A 195 -18.91 0.17 -5.98
CA SER A 195 -18.20 -1.08 -5.70
C SER A 195 -19.01 -1.84 -4.68
N ASP A 196 -20.09 -2.49 -5.16
CA ASP A 196 -20.76 -3.54 -4.40
C ASP A 196 -19.77 -4.70 -4.25
N TYR A 197 -19.17 -4.82 -3.07
CA TYR A 197 -18.43 -6.01 -2.70
C TYR A 197 -19.43 -7.07 -2.22
N ASP A 198 -19.98 -7.82 -3.16
CA ASP A 198 -20.83 -8.96 -2.84
C ASP A 198 -19.98 -10.13 -2.34
N ILE A 199 -19.80 -10.21 -1.03
CA ILE A 199 -19.28 -11.44 -0.42
C ILE A 199 -20.45 -12.41 -0.31
N ASN A 200 -20.60 -13.29 -1.30
CA ASN A 200 -21.55 -14.39 -1.21
C ASN A 200 -21.05 -15.42 -0.20
N LEU A 201 -21.75 -15.51 0.93
CA LEU A 201 -21.45 -16.48 1.97
C LEU A 201 -22.57 -17.51 2.02
N ASP A 202 -22.18 -18.77 1.90
CA ASP A 202 -23.05 -19.88 2.27
C ASP A 202 -22.83 -20.16 3.77
N ILE A 203 -23.81 -19.75 4.57
CA ILE A 203 -23.79 -19.89 6.02
C ILE A 203 -24.60 -21.13 6.39
N TYR A 204 -23.92 -22.26 6.58
CA TYR A 204 -24.55 -23.54 6.87
C TYR A 204 -24.90 -23.75 8.36
N GLU A 205 -24.30 -22.98 9.27
CA GLU A 205 -24.39 -23.20 10.72
C GLU A 205 -24.74 -21.93 11.51
N THR A 206 -25.34 -22.11 12.69
CA THR A 206 -25.63 -21.05 13.67
C THR A 206 -24.35 -20.61 14.38
N LYS A 207 -23.52 -19.81 13.70
CA LYS A 207 -22.27 -19.25 14.25
C LYS A 207 -22.24 -17.72 14.17
N ASN A 208 -21.38 -17.15 15.02
CA ASN A 208 -20.98 -15.75 14.89
C ASN A 208 -19.94 -15.67 13.79
N TYR A 209 -20.23 -14.97 12.71
CA TYR A 209 -19.25 -14.71 11.67
C TYR A 209 -18.70 -13.31 11.90
N ASN A 210 -17.39 -13.21 12.14
CA ASN A 210 -16.69 -11.95 12.25
C ASN A 210 -16.08 -11.63 10.89
N PHE A 211 -16.57 -10.57 10.27
CA PHE A 211 -15.97 -10.06 9.04
C PHE A 211 -15.02 -8.93 9.42
N THR A 212 -13.80 -9.01 8.89
CA THR A 212 -12.78 -7.98 9.03
C THR A 212 -12.61 -7.40 7.64
N PHE A 213 -13.15 -6.21 7.42
CA PHE A 213 -12.90 -5.48 6.18
C PHE A 213 -11.70 -4.60 6.42
N GLU A 214 -10.60 -4.91 5.75
CA GLU A 214 -9.41 -4.06 5.75
C GLU A 214 -9.49 -3.16 4.51
N ALA A 215 -9.83 -1.90 4.75
CA ALA A 215 -9.89 -0.91 3.70
C ALA A 215 -8.72 0.06 3.89
N LEU A 216 -7.83 0.10 2.90
CA LEU A 216 -6.66 0.97 2.88
C LEU A 216 -7.11 2.39 2.45
N MET A 217 -7.27 3.29 3.42
CA MET A 217 -7.37 4.73 3.22
C MET A 217 -6.00 5.39 3.30
N ILE A 218 -5.37 5.55 2.14
CA ILE A 218 -4.22 6.46 1.98
C ILE A 218 -4.78 7.84 1.64
N HIS A 219 -5.03 8.69 2.65
CA HIS A 219 -5.71 9.99 2.46
C HIS A 219 -4.86 11.15 3.02
N SER A 220 -4.59 12.18 2.21
CA SER A 220 -3.76 13.34 2.58
C SER A 220 -4.55 14.62 2.96
N ASN A 221 -5.85 14.74 2.61
CA ASN A 221 -6.76 15.81 3.07
C ASN A 221 -8.25 15.37 3.12
N TYR A 222 -9.18 16.26 3.50
CA TYR A 222 -10.47 15.92 4.14
C TYR A 222 -11.73 15.78 3.24
N ASN A 223 -12.48 14.68 3.39
CA ASN A 223 -13.87 14.52 2.94
C ASN A 223 -14.57 13.45 3.81
N PRO A 224 -15.71 13.74 4.46
CA PRO A 224 -16.47 12.71 5.17
C PRO A 224 -17.09 11.72 4.18
N HIS A 225 -16.64 10.46 4.20
CA HIS A 225 -17.28 9.34 3.51
C HIS A 225 -18.41 8.76 4.36
N GLU A 226 -19.53 8.42 3.72
CA GLU A 226 -20.64 7.69 4.34
C GLU A 226 -20.65 6.26 3.80
N PHE A 227 -20.24 5.30 4.61
CA PHE A 227 -20.24 3.89 4.25
C PHE A 227 -21.46 3.18 4.83
N PHE A 228 -22.23 2.52 3.98
CA PHE A 228 -23.39 1.72 4.33
C PHE A 228 -23.03 0.25 4.28
N ILE A 229 -23.40 -0.51 5.31
CA ILE A 229 -23.34 -1.97 5.26
C ILE A 229 -24.75 -2.47 4.99
N GLU A 230 -25.01 -2.90 3.77
CA GLU A 230 -26.27 -3.57 3.44
C GLU A 230 -26.07 -5.08 3.52
N VAL A 231 -26.98 -5.73 4.25
CA VAL A 231 -27.02 -7.19 4.31
C VAL A 231 -28.29 -7.62 3.62
N GLU A 232 -28.18 -8.00 2.35
CA GLU A 232 -29.32 -8.59 1.65
C GLU A 232 -29.41 -10.08 1.99
N ASN A 233 -30.64 -10.52 2.23
CA ASN A 233 -30.95 -11.93 2.36
C ASN A 233 -32.11 -12.23 1.42
N ASN A 234 -31.89 -13.14 0.46
CA ASN A 234 -32.83 -13.49 -0.61
C ASN A 234 -34.16 -14.12 -0.13
N PHE A 235 -34.41 -14.20 1.18
CA PHE A 235 -35.59 -14.85 1.78
C PHE A 235 -36.80 -13.93 2.07
N GLY A 236 -36.86 -12.72 1.50
CA GLY A 236 -38.14 -12.02 1.29
C GLY A 236 -38.56 -10.97 2.32
N SER A 237 -37.64 -10.40 3.10
CA SER A 237 -37.85 -9.07 3.71
C SER A 237 -36.56 -8.26 3.69
N ASN A 238 -36.49 -7.25 2.82
CA ASN A 238 -35.39 -6.30 2.80
C ASN A 238 -35.51 -5.41 4.06
N SER A 239 -34.56 -5.55 4.98
CA SER A 239 -34.35 -4.56 6.04
C SER A 239 -33.10 -3.76 5.70
N ASN A 240 -33.26 -2.63 5.01
CA ASN A 240 -32.17 -1.73 4.70
C ASN A 240 -31.74 -1.02 5.98
N ASN A 241 -30.67 -1.50 6.63
CA ASN A 241 -30.04 -0.81 7.75
C ASN A 241 -28.95 0.12 7.20
N THR A 242 -29.37 1.31 6.81
CA THR A 242 -28.51 2.39 6.34
C THR A 242 -27.73 2.98 7.53
N GLN A 243 -26.43 2.69 7.65
CA GLN A 243 -25.54 3.36 8.61
C GLN A 243 -24.65 4.38 7.92
N LYS A 244 -24.55 5.57 8.51
CA LYS A 244 -23.76 6.68 7.98
C LYS A 244 -22.39 6.71 8.65
N MET A 245 -21.33 6.54 7.86
CA MET A 245 -19.96 6.79 8.32
C MET A 245 -19.59 8.27 8.15
N ILE A 246 -18.61 8.76 8.90
CA ILE A 246 -18.06 10.11 8.78
C ILE A 246 -16.55 9.96 8.88
N VAL A 247 -15.82 10.38 7.87
CA VAL A 247 -14.35 10.46 7.90
C VAL A 247 -13.93 11.76 8.56
N PHE A 248 -12.74 11.83 9.15
CA PHE A 248 -12.17 13.00 9.84
C PHE A 248 -10.75 13.27 9.34
N ASP A 249 -10.35 14.54 9.23
CA ASP A 249 -9.00 14.92 8.78
C ASP A 249 -7.99 14.66 9.89
N LYS A 250 -6.92 13.90 9.61
CA LYS A 250 -5.82 13.65 10.55
C LYS A 250 -5.18 14.98 11.01
N ASN A 251 -5.12 15.98 10.14
CA ASN A 251 -4.58 17.30 10.44
C ASN A 251 -5.49 18.12 11.37
N THR A 252 -6.76 17.75 11.51
CA THR A 252 -7.69 18.36 12.47
C THR A 252 -7.71 17.66 13.83
N LEU A 253 -6.93 16.58 13.99
CA LEU A 253 -6.82 15.88 15.27
C LEU A 253 -6.32 16.82 16.36
N THR A 254 -7.16 17.01 17.36
CA THR A 254 -6.93 17.94 18.44
C THR A 254 -7.01 17.20 19.77
N ASN A 255 -6.00 17.42 20.61
CA ASN A 255 -6.04 17.00 22.01
C ASN A 255 -6.69 18.09 22.86
N LEU A 256 -7.52 17.66 23.82
CA LEU A 256 -8.14 18.51 24.84
C LEU A 256 -8.03 17.82 26.21
N THR A 257 -7.47 18.53 27.19
CA THR A 257 -7.23 18.00 28.54
C THR A 257 -8.35 18.37 29.53
N GLU A 258 -8.51 17.61 30.62
CA GLU A 258 -9.57 17.83 31.59
C GLU A 258 -9.43 19.19 32.28
N GLY A 259 -10.53 19.95 32.32
CA GLY A 259 -10.54 21.33 32.86
C GLY A 259 -10.03 22.39 31.89
N GLU A 260 -9.46 22.01 30.75
CA GLU A 260 -9.10 22.94 29.67
C GLU A 260 -10.36 23.35 28.87
N SER A 261 -10.35 24.58 28.37
CA SER A 261 -11.26 25.01 27.32
C SER A 261 -10.45 25.44 26.11
N LYS A 262 -10.85 24.99 24.91
CA LYS A 262 -10.10 25.21 23.68
C LYS A 262 -11.01 25.72 22.58
N LYS A 263 -10.50 26.69 21.82
CA LYS A 263 -11.11 27.17 20.58
C LYS A 263 -10.51 26.40 19.42
N VAL A 264 -11.36 25.78 18.61
CA VAL A 264 -10.98 25.10 17.36
C VAL A 264 -11.70 25.80 16.22
N ILE A 265 -10.95 26.17 15.17
CA ILE A 265 -11.49 26.80 13.97
C ILE A 265 -11.46 25.75 12.86
N VAL A 266 -12.62 25.44 12.27
CA VAL A 266 -12.73 24.51 11.13
C VAL A 266 -13.50 25.19 10.02
N GLY A 267 -12.83 25.47 8.91
CA GLY A 267 -13.38 26.34 7.88
C GLY A 267 -13.57 27.76 8.41
N GLU A 268 -14.79 28.28 8.31
CA GLU A 268 -15.17 29.61 8.82
C GLU A 268 -15.80 29.55 10.23
N GLU A 269 -16.00 28.36 10.77
CA GLU A 269 -16.72 28.14 12.02
C GLU A 269 -15.76 28.03 13.22
N GLU A 270 -16.15 28.63 14.34
CA GLU A 270 -15.42 28.56 15.61
C GLU A 270 -16.18 27.68 16.62
N TYR A 271 -15.47 26.72 17.20
CA TYR A 271 -15.98 25.80 18.22
C TYR A 271 -15.27 26.03 19.55
N ASN A 272 -16.03 26.42 20.57
CA ASN A 272 -15.58 26.51 21.96
C ASN A 272 -15.87 25.19 22.67
N LEU A 273 -14.81 24.46 23.02
CA LEU A 273 -14.88 23.10 23.54
C LEU A 273 -14.38 23.05 24.98
N SER A 274 -15.06 22.30 25.85
CA SER A 274 -14.54 21.89 27.16
C SER A 274 -15.00 20.47 27.47
N ILE A 275 -14.19 19.71 28.21
CA ILE A 275 -14.46 18.31 28.52
C ILE A 275 -14.75 18.10 30.00
N MET A 276 -15.60 17.12 30.29
CA MET A 276 -15.87 16.59 31.62
C MET A 276 -15.95 15.07 31.52
N PHE A 277 -15.04 14.36 32.19
CA PHE A 277 -15.10 12.89 32.19
C PHE A 277 -16.32 12.41 32.97
N ILE A 278 -17.00 11.40 32.43
CA ILE A 278 -18.07 10.70 33.14
C ILE A 278 -17.48 9.42 33.74
N ASP A 279 -16.74 8.66 32.94
CA ASP A 279 -15.99 7.46 33.34
C ASP A 279 -14.78 7.23 32.41
N SER A 280 -14.12 6.07 32.52
CA SER A 280 -12.92 5.75 31.74
C SER A 280 -13.14 5.57 30.23
N SER A 281 -14.39 5.53 29.79
CA SER A 281 -14.80 5.24 28.42
C SER A 281 -15.79 6.27 27.87
N SER A 282 -16.19 7.25 28.67
CA SER A 282 -17.18 8.24 28.27
C SER A 282 -16.88 9.64 28.82
N VAL A 283 -17.17 10.64 27.99
CA VAL A 283 -16.95 12.05 28.29
C VAL A 283 -18.19 12.86 27.94
N ARG A 284 -18.37 13.97 28.64
CA ARG A 284 -19.30 15.03 28.29
C ARG A 284 -18.51 16.20 27.72
N LEU A 285 -18.75 16.49 26.45
CA LEU A 285 -18.23 17.66 25.76
C LEU A 285 -19.25 18.79 25.83
N ASN A 286 -18.82 19.96 26.25
CA ASN A 286 -19.58 21.19 26.05
C ASN A 286 -19.04 21.88 24.80
N ILE A 287 -19.88 21.96 23.77
CA ILE A 287 -19.57 22.49 22.44
C ILE A 287 -20.44 23.72 22.24
N ASN A 288 -19.85 24.91 22.20
CA ASN A 288 -20.59 26.18 22.05
C ASN A 288 -21.73 26.37 23.07
N GLY A 289 -21.56 25.84 24.29
CA GLY A 289 -22.58 25.91 25.35
C GLY A 289 -23.51 24.69 25.42
N GLU A 290 -23.50 23.81 24.42
CA GLU A 290 -24.34 22.62 24.35
C GLU A 290 -23.62 21.38 24.90
N GLN A 291 -24.23 20.70 25.86
CA GLN A 291 -23.67 19.48 26.45
C GLN A 291 -23.99 18.24 25.62
N ASN A 292 -22.95 17.55 25.20
CA ASN A 292 -23.00 16.37 24.35
C ASN A 292 -22.22 15.23 25.02
N THR A 293 -22.87 14.08 25.25
CA THR A 293 -22.20 12.90 25.80
C THR A 293 -21.66 12.02 24.68
N PHE A 294 -20.42 11.60 24.80
CA PHE A 294 -19.74 10.72 23.86
C PHE A 294 -19.17 9.52 24.60
N SER A 295 -19.32 8.33 24.02
CA SER A 295 -18.51 7.17 24.39
C SER A 295 -17.30 7.08 23.46
N ASN A 296 -16.29 6.31 23.87
CA ASN A 296 -15.10 6.08 23.07
C ASN A 296 -15.48 5.63 21.65
N LYS A 297 -14.79 6.18 20.64
CA LYS A 297 -14.96 5.85 19.21
C LYS A 297 -16.36 6.11 18.64
N ARG A 298 -17.05 7.16 19.11
CA ARG A 298 -18.31 7.61 18.50
C ARG A 298 -18.19 8.99 17.88
N SER A 299 -18.95 9.18 16.81
CA SER A 299 -19.22 10.48 16.21
C SER A 299 -20.61 10.98 16.62
N LYS A 300 -20.80 12.29 16.55
CA LYS A 300 -22.11 12.93 16.73
C LYS A 300 -22.24 14.12 15.79
N GLU A 301 -23.41 14.26 15.17
CA GLU A 301 -23.79 15.45 14.43
C GLU A 301 -23.97 16.63 15.39
N LEU A 302 -23.39 17.76 15.03
CA LEU A 302 -23.49 19.03 15.74
C LEU A 302 -24.69 19.82 15.22
N SER A 303 -25.14 20.80 16.00
CA SER A 303 -26.30 21.63 15.65
C SER A 303 -26.14 22.44 14.34
N ASN A 304 -24.90 22.63 13.86
CA ASN A 304 -24.62 23.27 12.59
C ASN A 304 -24.45 22.30 11.42
N GLN A 305 -24.84 21.03 11.54
CA GLN A 305 -24.64 19.94 10.56
C GLN A 305 -23.16 19.52 10.35
N GLY A 306 -22.23 20.06 11.15
CA GLY A 306 -20.89 19.50 11.27
C GLY A 306 -20.91 18.19 12.06
N TYR A 307 -19.80 17.47 12.08
CA TYR A 307 -19.65 16.24 12.87
C TYR A 307 -18.45 16.34 13.80
N LEU A 308 -18.56 15.80 15.01
CA LEU A 308 -17.43 15.63 15.93
C LEU A 308 -17.21 14.14 16.19
N GLY A 309 -15.98 13.67 16.05
CA GLY A 309 -15.57 12.29 16.32
C GLY A 309 -14.54 12.23 17.43
N ILE A 310 -14.72 11.33 18.40
CA ILE A 310 -13.73 11.04 19.45
C ILE A 310 -12.98 9.75 19.12
N PHE A 311 -11.64 9.85 19.04
CA PHE A 311 -10.76 8.72 18.69
C PHE A 311 -10.16 8.06 19.92
N VAL A 312 -9.76 8.88 20.89
CA VAL A 312 -9.09 8.44 22.12
C VAL A 312 -9.75 9.11 23.31
N ILE A 313 -10.03 8.31 24.34
CA ILE A 313 -10.38 8.78 25.68
C ILE A 313 -9.34 8.20 26.63
N TYR A 314 -8.53 9.07 27.22
CA TYR A 314 -7.58 8.70 28.26
C TYR A 314 -8.06 9.27 29.58
N SER A 315 -8.50 8.38 30.48
CA SER A 315 -8.92 8.72 31.83
C SER A 315 -8.01 7.98 32.81
N PRO A 316 -7.06 8.67 33.45
CA PRO A 316 -6.11 8.03 34.33
C PRO A 316 -6.78 7.54 35.62
N SER A 317 -6.38 6.38 36.10
CA SER A 317 -6.87 5.78 37.35
C SER A 317 -6.10 6.24 38.59
N ILE A 318 -5.03 7.02 38.40
CA ILE A 318 -4.14 7.49 39.47
C ILE A 318 -4.49 8.92 39.83
N ALA A 319 -4.63 9.19 41.13
CA ALA A 319 -4.91 10.53 41.62
C ALA A 319 -3.75 11.48 41.30
N GLY A 320 -4.04 12.53 40.54
CA GLY A 320 -3.09 13.59 40.18
C GLY A 320 -2.78 13.68 38.68
N ASP A 321 -3.07 12.63 37.92
CA ASP A 321 -2.98 12.67 36.45
C ASP A 321 -4.22 13.36 35.85
N VAL A 322 -4.04 13.99 34.68
CA VAL A 322 -5.10 14.72 33.98
C VAL A 322 -5.55 13.90 32.78
N GLY A 323 -6.85 13.63 32.69
CA GLY A 323 -7.42 12.96 31.52
C GLY A 323 -7.36 13.82 30.27
N TYR A 324 -7.32 13.20 29.10
CA TYR A 324 -7.43 13.90 27.81
C TYR A 324 -8.24 13.10 26.81
N ILE A 325 -8.73 13.80 25.78
CA ILE A 325 -9.32 13.18 24.60
C ILE A 325 -8.58 13.62 23.34
N THR A 326 -8.64 12.80 22.31
CA THR A 326 -8.27 13.15 20.94
C THR A 326 -9.53 13.11 20.07
N PHE A 327 -9.82 14.21 19.37
CA PHE A 327 -11.03 14.36 18.56
C PHE A 327 -10.73 15.14 17.26
N ALA A 328 -11.68 15.13 16.32
CA ALA A 328 -11.65 15.93 15.10
C ALA A 328 -13.06 16.47 14.79
N ILE A 329 -13.13 17.56 14.01
CA ILE A 329 -14.39 18.21 13.62
C ILE A 329 -14.45 18.36 12.09
N ALA A 330 -15.58 17.97 11.52
CA ALA A 330 -15.95 18.14 10.12
C ALA A 330 -16.79 19.42 9.93
N PRO A 331 -16.46 20.36 9.02
CA PRO A 331 -17.31 21.51 8.75
C PRO A 331 -18.58 21.09 7.97
N PRO A 332 -19.69 21.82 8.13
CA PRO A 332 -20.90 21.58 7.36
C PRO A 332 -20.71 21.97 5.88
N GLY A 333 -21.19 21.13 4.97
CA GLY A 333 -21.45 21.51 3.57
C GLY A 333 -20.24 21.80 2.67
N LYS A 334 -18.98 21.53 3.08
CA LYS A 334 -17.86 21.58 2.13
C LYS A 334 -17.88 20.32 1.28
N ASN A 335 -18.45 20.42 0.08
CA ASN A 335 -18.23 19.42 -0.96
C ASN A 335 -16.73 19.46 -1.30
N ALA A 336 -16.05 18.33 -1.26
CA ALA A 336 -14.69 18.26 -1.78
C ALA A 336 -14.67 18.68 -3.25
N THR A 337 -13.56 19.26 -3.68
CA THR A 337 -13.21 19.49 -5.08
C THR A 337 -12.24 18.40 -5.51
N CYS A 338 -12.25 18.05 -6.79
CA CYS A 338 -11.29 17.12 -7.35
C CYS A 338 -9.97 17.87 -7.66
N GLU A 339 -8.84 17.35 -7.19
CA GLU A 339 -7.49 17.83 -7.45
C GLU A 339 -6.68 16.72 -8.12
N ASP A 340 -5.87 17.07 -9.11
CA ASP A 340 -5.09 16.13 -9.93
C ASP A 340 -3.67 16.69 -10.03
N THR A 341 -2.68 15.90 -9.57
CA THR A 341 -1.29 16.37 -9.42
C THR A 341 -0.57 16.54 -10.75
N ASP A 342 -0.98 15.85 -11.81
CA ASP A 342 -0.43 16.05 -13.15
C ASP A 342 -1.30 17.01 -14.01
N ASN A 343 -2.49 17.37 -13.51
CA ASN A 343 -3.47 18.26 -14.16
C ASN A 343 -4.18 17.64 -15.37
N GLY A 344 -4.41 16.33 -15.37
CA GLY A 344 -5.40 15.69 -16.22
C GLY A 344 -4.97 14.32 -16.70
N LYS A 345 -4.66 14.24 -17.99
CA LYS A 345 -4.34 12.97 -18.67
C LYS A 345 -2.88 13.04 -19.14
N ILE A 346 -1.94 12.97 -18.21
CA ILE A 346 -0.51 13.05 -18.49
C ILE A 346 0.14 11.70 -18.19
N TYR A 347 0.07 10.81 -19.17
CA TYR A 347 0.58 9.44 -19.06
C TYR A 347 2.10 9.33 -18.82
N GLY A 348 2.87 10.43 -18.94
CA GLY A 348 4.32 10.42 -18.75
C GLY A 348 4.77 10.76 -17.33
N ASP A 349 3.87 11.25 -16.50
CA ASP A 349 4.11 11.56 -15.09
C ASP A 349 3.29 10.58 -14.23
N ARG A 350 3.69 10.40 -12.98
CA ARG A 350 2.87 9.62 -12.04
C ARG A 350 1.87 10.57 -11.42
N GLY A 351 0.61 10.45 -11.82
CA GLY A 351 -0.51 11.18 -11.28
C GLY A 351 -1.03 10.61 -9.96
N GLU A 352 -1.55 11.54 -9.18
CA GLU A 352 -2.38 11.35 -8.00
C GLU A 352 -3.60 12.26 -8.19
N THR A 353 -4.77 11.65 -8.27
CA THR A 353 -6.06 12.33 -8.42
C THR A 353 -6.90 12.12 -7.16
N CYS A 354 -7.24 13.22 -6.48
CA CYS A 354 -7.90 13.26 -5.19
C CYS A 354 -9.25 13.97 -5.25
N PHE A 355 -10.33 13.36 -4.76
CA PHE A 355 -11.59 14.05 -4.46
C PHE A 355 -11.76 14.22 -2.95
N GLY A 356 -11.13 15.28 -2.44
CA GLY A 356 -11.05 15.62 -1.02
C GLY A 356 -10.09 14.71 -0.28
N ALA A 357 -10.51 13.47 -0.01
CA ALA A 357 -9.71 12.51 0.72
C ALA A 357 -9.42 11.27 -0.14
N ASP A 358 -10.39 10.83 -0.93
CA ASP A 358 -10.25 9.70 -1.86
C ASP A 358 -9.22 10.06 -2.92
N CYS A 359 -8.01 9.52 -2.80
CA CYS A 359 -6.92 9.69 -3.74
C CYS A 359 -6.70 8.39 -4.50
N ARG A 360 -6.47 8.52 -5.81
CA ARG A 360 -6.13 7.44 -6.71
C ARG A 360 -4.80 7.76 -7.36
N TYR A 361 -3.92 6.77 -7.36
CA TYR A 361 -2.65 6.86 -8.04
C TYR A 361 -2.77 6.13 -9.35
N ASP A 362 -2.14 6.68 -10.37
CA ASP A 362 -1.99 5.96 -11.61
C ASP A 362 -1.28 4.64 -11.36
N SER A 363 -1.75 3.60 -12.06
CA SER A 363 -1.31 2.25 -11.78
C SER A 363 -1.07 1.47 -13.05
N CYS A 364 -0.02 0.66 -13.02
CA CYS A 364 0.43 -0.09 -14.17
C CYS A 364 0.03 -1.57 -14.07
N ASN A 365 -0.51 -2.10 -15.16
CA ASN A 365 -0.68 -3.52 -15.40
C ASN A 365 -0.02 -3.90 -16.73
N ARG A 366 1.25 -4.29 -16.67
CA ARG A 366 2.13 -4.57 -17.82
C ARG A 366 2.30 -3.35 -18.74
N TYR A 367 1.48 -3.26 -19.78
CA TYR A 367 1.50 -2.18 -20.78
C TYR A 367 0.31 -1.23 -20.62
N ASN A 368 -0.61 -1.52 -19.70
CA ASN A 368 -1.80 -0.70 -19.50
C ASN A 368 -1.61 0.19 -18.27
N LEU A 369 -1.60 1.50 -18.47
CA LEU A 369 -1.72 2.53 -17.45
C LEU A 369 -3.20 2.76 -17.15
N THR A 370 -3.61 2.56 -15.91
CA THR A 370 -4.89 3.09 -15.42
C THR A 370 -4.62 4.50 -14.92
N GLU A 371 -5.00 5.48 -15.74
CA GLU A 371 -4.90 6.91 -15.46
C GLU A 371 -6.11 7.34 -14.65
N TYR A 372 -5.91 8.05 -13.54
CA TYR A 372 -6.96 8.71 -12.79
C TYR A 372 -6.88 10.21 -12.98
N TYR A 373 -8.01 10.84 -13.31
CA TYR A 373 -8.04 12.27 -13.64
C TYR A 373 -9.31 12.96 -13.15
N CYS A 374 -9.25 14.26 -12.93
CA CYS A 374 -10.41 15.06 -12.52
C CYS A 374 -11.27 15.52 -13.70
N GLU A 375 -12.57 15.17 -13.70
CA GLU A 375 -13.55 15.69 -14.66
C GLU A 375 -14.87 16.07 -13.97
N ASN A 376 -15.26 17.35 -14.04
CA ASN A 376 -16.46 17.90 -13.40
C ASN A 376 -16.54 17.65 -11.88
N ASP A 377 -15.43 17.86 -11.16
CA ASP A 377 -15.31 17.56 -9.72
C ASP A 377 -15.57 16.09 -9.36
N GLU A 378 -15.35 15.16 -10.29
CA GLU A 378 -15.39 13.71 -10.04
C GLU A 378 -14.06 13.08 -10.49
N ILE A 379 -13.59 12.06 -9.76
CA ILE A 379 -12.49 11.20 -10.22
C ILE A 379 -13.03 10.32 -11.35
N LYS A 380 -12.38 10.38 -12.50
CA LYS A 380 -12.56 9.44 -13.59
C LYS A 380 -11.31 8.59 -13.73
N SER A 381 -11.47 7.47 -14.44
CA SER A 381 -10.31 6.69 -14.88
C SER A 381 -10.44 6.29 -16.33
N GLU A 382 -9.30 6.13 -16.99
CA GLU A 382 -9.21 5.49 -18.29
C GLU A 382 -8.01 4.54 -18.34
N ILE A 383 -8.09 3.55 -19.24
CA ILE A 383 -6.97 2.65 -19.50
C ILE A 383 -6.27 3.13 -20.76
N HIS A 384 -5.00 3.51 -20.63
CA HIS A 384 -4.10 3.89 -21.70
C HIS A 384 -3.07 2.77 -21.95
N GLU A 385 -2.85 2.37 -23.20
CA GLU A 385 -1.83 1.38 -23.56
C GLU A 385 -0.51 2.11 -23.85
N CYS A 386 0.48 1.96 -22.97
CA CYS A 386 1.83 2.49 -23.15
C CYS A 386 2.52 1.84 -24.35
N GLU A 387 3.27 2.63 -25.13
CA GLU A 387 4.00 2.14 -26.31
C GLU A 387 5.06 1.08 -25.95
N ASP A 388 5.77 1.30 -24.83
CA ASP A 388 6.87 0.44 -24.39
C ASP A 388 6.61 -0.24 -23.04
N LEU A 389 6.58 0.51 -21.93
CA LEU A 389 6.47 -0.07 -20.58
C LEU A 389 5.65 0.85 -19.69
N CYS A 390 4.78 0.26 -18.88
CA CYS A 390 4.15 0.95 -17.76
C CYS A 390 4.84 0.53 -16.47
N GLU A 391 5.47 1.48 -15.79
CA GLU A 391 6.07 1.24 -14.48
C GLU A 391 5.76 2.40 -13.54
N ALA A 392 5.56 2.10 -12.25
CA ALA A 392 5.34 3.10 -11.20
C ALA A 392 4.20 4.11 -11.45
N GLY A 393 3.19 3.73 -12.25
CA GLY A 393 2.06 4.60 -12.57
C GLY A 393 2.37 5.64 -13.65
N MET A 394 3.30 5.36 -14.57
CA MET A 394 3.56 6.19 -15.74
C MET A 394 3.98 5.32 -16.94
N CYS A 395 3.69 5.80 -18.14
CA CYS A 395 4.23 5.26 -19.38
C CYS A 395 5.66 5.75 -19.58
N LEU A 396 6.60 4.82 -19.51
CA LEU A 396 7.98 5.05 -19.88
C LEU A 396 8.09 4.91 -21.39
N THR A 397 8.58 5.96 -22.05
CA THR A 397 9.17 5.79 -23.39
C THR A 397 10.54 5.14 -23.20
N GLN A 398 10.96 4.28 -24.13
CA GLN A 398 12.19 3.47 -24.10
C GLN A 398 13.52 4.22 -23.81
N CYS A 399 13.50 5.54 -23.59
CA CYS A 399 14.65 6.35 -23.22
C CYS A 399 14.60 6.98 -21.81
N ALA A 400 13.53 6.79 -21.02
CA ALA A 400 13.36 7.46 -19.72
C ALA A 400 14.03 6.76 -18.52
N THR A 401 14.45 5.50 -18.66
CA THR A 401 15.17 4.75 -17.61
C THR A 401 16.66 5.05 -17.53
N CYS A 402 17.19 5.91 -18.41
CA CYS A 402 18.52 6.51 -18.21
C CYS A 402 18.37 7.80 -17.40
N GLY A 403 17.95 7.66 -16.14
CA GLY A 403 18.02 8.74 -15.17
C GLY A 403 19.49 9.09 -14.95
N VAL A 404 19.84 10.36 -15.24
CA VAL A 404 21.16 11.00 -15.17
C VAL A 404 22.02 10.74 -16.42
N GLY A 405 22.26 11.82 -17.18
CA GLY A 405 22.71 11.79 -18.57
C GLY A 405 23.89 10.86 -18.87
N ASP A 406 23.70 9.97 -19.84
CA ASP A 406 24.63 9.19 -20.68
C ASP A 406 25.90 8.53 -20.09
N ARG A 407 26.43 8.94 -18.93
CA ARG A 407 27.60 8.37 -18.23
C ARG A 407 27.55 8.75 -16.74
N GLY A 408 27.61 7.76 -15.85
CA GLY A 408 27.69 7.98 -14.40
C GLY A 408 28.87 7.23 -13.79
N CYS A 409 29.57 7.85 -12.84
CA CYS A 409 30.58 7.17 -12.02
C CYS A 409 29.88 6.31 -10.96
N ILE A 410 30.23 5.02 -10.88
CA ILE A 410 29.76 4.11 -9.84
C ILE A 410 30.60 4.30 -8.57
N ASP A 411 31.91 4.45 -8.73
CA ASP A 411 32.89 4.77 -7.69
C ASP A 411 34.09 5.54 -8.27
N GLU A 412 35.11 5.82 -7.45
CA GLU A 412 36.27 6.64 -7.84
C GLU A 412 37.05 6.08 -9.03
N ASP A 413 36.94 4.78 -9.34
CA ASP A 413 37.72 4.13 -10.39
C ASP A 413 36.85 3.52 -11.50
N THR A 414 35.52 3.69 -11.43
CA THR A 414 34.60 2.95 -12.30
C THR A 414 33.44 3.77 -12.84
N TYR A 415 33.14 3.63 -14.14
CA TYR A 415 32.00 4.29 -14.77
C TYR A 415 31.14 3.35 -15.61
N GLU A 416 29.88 3.77 -15.82
CA GLU A 416 28.82 2.98 -16.48
C GLU A 416 28.33 3.69 -17.74
N ILE A 417 28.14 2.93 -18.83
CA ILE A 417 27.59 3.42 -20.10
C ILE A 417 26.39 2.55 -20.51
N CYS A 418 25.29 3.19 -20.94
CA CYS A 418 24.19 2.50 -21.60
C CYS A 418 24.54 2.24 -23.07
N VAL A 419 24.64 0.95 -23.45
CA VAL A 419 24.84 0.56 -24.85
C VAL A 419 23.51 0.11 -25.44
N ASP A 420 23.04 0.86 -26.45
CA ASP A 420 21.82 0.55 -27.20
C ASP A 420 22.07 -0.62 -28.18
N ASP A 421 21.48 -1.78 -27.88
CA ASP A 421 21.46 -2.95 -28.80
C ASP A 421 20.02 -3.42 -29.12
N GLY A 422 19.09 -2.46 -29.22
CA GLY A 422 17.78 -2.68 -29.82
C GLY A 422 16.86 -3.67 -29.09
N GLY A 423 16.94 -3.76 -27.77
CA GLY A 423 15.99 -4.60 -27.04
C GLY A 423 16.06 -4.63 -25.51
N CYS A 424 17.15 -4.21 -24.87
CA CYS A 424 17.30 -3.94 -23.43
C CYS A 424 18.75 -3.51 -23.20
N SER A 425 18.99 -2.45 -22.43
CA SER A 425 20.34 -1.99 -22.06
C SER A 425 21.01 -3.04 -21.16
N PHE A 426 22.25 -3.42 -21.47
CA PHE A 426 23.16 -4.06 -20.52
C PHE A 426 24.14 -3.00 -20.01
N TYR A 427 24.49 -3.09 -18.73
CA TYR A 427 25.52 -2.26 -18.14
C TYR A 427 26.90 -2.82 -18.50
N GLU A 428 27.73 -2.04 -19.21
CA GLU A 428 29.16 -2.31 -19.32
C GLU A 428 29.91 -1.45 -18.29
N GLN A 429 30.60 -2.13 -17.38
CA GLN A 429 31.44 -1.53 -16.35
C GLN A 429 32.86 -1.34 -16.91
N PHE A 430 33.37 -0.11 -16.86
CA PHE A 430 34.73 0.21 -17.30
C PHE A 430 35.56 0.72 -16.12
N ASP A 431 36.67 0.02 -15.85
CA ASP A 431 37.69 0.46 -14.89
C ASP A 431 38.57 1.56 -15.53
N CYS A 432 38.81 2.65 -14.81
CA CYS A 432 39.76 3.68 -15.20
C CYS A 432 41.21 3.15 -15.16
N GLU A 433 42.10 3.69 -16.00
CA GLU A 433 43.50 3.27 -15.97
C GLU A 433 44.16 3.69 -14.65
N ALA A 434 45.19 2.92 -14.23
CA ALA A 434 45.88 3.18 -12.96
C ALA A 434 46.39 4.63 -12.86
N GLY A 435 45.83 5.38 -11.91
CA GLY A 435 46.14 6.79 -11.67
C GLY A 435 45.15 7.80 -12.28
N GLN A 436 44.03 7.34 -12.83
CA GLN A 436 42.86 8.15 -13.15
C GLN A 436 41.79 8.00 -12.06
N ILE A 437 40.89 8.97 -11.98
CA ILE A 437 39.67 8.95 -11.16
C ILE A 437 38.47 9.23 -12.06
N CYS A 438 37.30 8.66 -11.77
CA CYS A 438 36.07 8.97 -12.47
C CYS A 438 35.46 10.27 -11.93
N GLU A 439 35.28 11.26 -12.79
CA GLU A 439 34.58 12.51 -12.47
C GLU A 439 33.61 12.83 -13.62
N ASP A 440 32.33 13.05 -13.30
CA ASP A 440 31.25 13.31 -14.27
C ASP A 440 31.12 12.29 -15.43
N GLY A 441 31.42 11.02 -15.15
CA GLY A 441 31.29 9.94 -16.13
C GLY A 441 32.45 9.84 -17.12
N GLU A 442 33.59 10.50 -16.86
CA GLU A 442 34.83 10.37 -17.61
C GLU A 442 36.01 10.08 -16.67
N CYS A 443 36.95 9.21 -17.10
CA CYS A 443 38.19 8.96 -16.37
C CYS A 443 39.16 10.15 -16.56
N THR A 444 39.34 10.96 -15.53
CA THR A 444 40.26 12.10 -15.50
C THR A 444 41.51 11.75 -14.71
N THR A 445 42.66 12.35 -15.03
CA THR A 445 43.83 12.26 -14.14
C THR A 445 43.68 13.31 -13.04
N PRO A 446 43.78 12.96 -11.74
CA PRO A 446 43.66 13.92 -10.66
C PRO A 446 44.69 15.02 -10.84
N LEU A 447 44.20 16.26 -10.83
CA LEU A 447 45.06 17.42 -10.96
C LEU A 447 46.03 17.48 -9.75
N PRO A 448 47.29 17.91 -9.94
CA PRO A 448 48.25 18.00 -8.84
C PRO A 448 47.75 18.96 -7.75
N ASP A 449 48.13 18.76 -6.48
CA ASP A 449 47.68 19.51 -5.27
C ASP A 449 47.73 21.06 -5.34
N ASN A 450 48.31 21.65 -6.39
CA ASN A 450 48.38 23.09 -6.63
C ASN A 450 47.59 23.54 -7.86
N ALA A 451 46.71 22.68 -8.37
CA ALA A 451 45.97 22.96 -9.58
C ALA A 451 44.72 23.80 -9.36
N CYS A 452 44.16 24.28 -10.45
CA CYS A 452 43.00 25.16 -10.48
C CYS A 452 42.16 24.88 -11.71
N ASP A 453 40.85 24.98 -11.56
CA ASP A 453 39.90 24.36 -12.50
C ASP A 453 39.65 25.22 -13.75
N THR A 454 40.05 26.48 -13.73
CA THR A 454 39.78 27.41 -14.84
C THR A 454 40.90 28.41 -14.99
N THR A 455 41.54 28.44 -16.16
CA THR A 455 42.56 29.44 -16.49
C THR A 455 42.00 30.85 -16.24
N GLY A 456 42.77 31.67 -15.51
CA GLY A 456 42.37 33.03 -15.14
C GLY A 456 41.59 33.17 -13.83
N LEU A 457 41.10 32.07 -13.22
CA LEU A 457 40.45 32.10 -11.90
C LEU A 457 41.36 32.73 -10.85
N ARG A 458 40.82 33.58 -9.96
CA ARG A 458 41.62 34.33 -8.96
C ARG A 458 41.13 34.09 -7.54
N GLU A 459 42.02 33.60 -6.70
CA GLU A 459 41.76 33.42 -5.27
C GLU A 459 43.00 33.74 -4.44
N ASN A 460 42.82 34.35 -3.26
CA ASN A 460 43.89 34.54 -2.28
C ASN A 460 45.18 35.18 -2.83
N ARG A 461 45.06 36.17 -3.73
CA ARG A 461 46.19 36.82 -4.45
C ARG A 461 46.99 35.85 -5.34
N LYS A 462 46.36 34.81 -5.84
CA LYS A 462 46.88 33.95 -6.89
C LYS A 462 45.93 33.99 -8.08
N TYR A 463 46.44 33.62 -9.25
CA TYR A 463 45.61 33.37 -10.43
C TYR A 463 45.95 31.99 -11.01
N CYS A 464 44.98 31.37 -11.65
CA CYS A 464 45.16 30.12 -12.35
C CYS A 464 45.85 30.34 -13.70
N SER A 465 47.03 29.78 -13.88
CA SER A 465 47.75 29.87 -15.15
C SER A 465 47.12 28.99 -16.23
N SER A 466 47.58 29.15 -17.49
CA SER A 466 47.21 28.26 -18.60
C SER A 466 47.67 26.81 -18.41
N GLU A 467 48.60 26.57 -17.48
CA GLU A 467 49.04 25.22 -17.09
C GLU A 467 48.19 24.66 -15.93
N LEU A 468 47.08 25.32 -15.59
CA LEU A 468 46.18 24.97 -14.48
C LEU A 468 46.91 24.90 -13.13
N VAL A 469 47.89 25.78 -12.90
CA VAL A 469 48.60 25.92 -11.61
C VAL A 469 48.40 27.32 -11.02
N TRP A 470 48.22 27.41 -9.70
CA TRP A 470 48.11 28.68 -8.98
C TRP A 470 49.42 29.47 -8.94
N ILE A 471 49.44 30.67 -9.53
CA ILE A 471 50.58 31.58 -9.54
C ILE A 471 50.28 32.82 -8.68
N ASN A 472 51.21 33.23 -7.82
CA ASN A 472 51.06 34.46 -7.01
C ASN A 472 50.94 35.72 -7.90
N GLN A 473 49.87 36.48 -7.69
CA GLN A 473 49.60 37.75 -8.35
C GLN A 473 50.60 38.81 -7.87
N LYS A 474 51.22 39.54 -8.81
CA LYS A 474 52.30 40.48 -8.47
C LYS A 474 51.81 41.78 -7.82
N GLN A 475 50.55 42.18 -8.01
CA GLN A 475 49.99 43.43 -7.46
C GLN A 475 48.49 43.29 -7.12
N THR A 476 48.05 43.90 -6.01
CA THR A 476 46.68 43.74 -5.45
C THR A 476 45.60 44.63 -6.07
N ASN A 477 45.96 45.65 -6.87
CA ASN A 477 45.05 46.78 -7.13
C ASN A 477 44.66 47.01 -8.61
N ASN A 478 45.02 46.14 -9.55
CA ASN A 478 44.58 46.25 -10.94
C ASN A 478 43.84 44.97 -11.36
N LEU A 479 42.51 45.04 -11.30
CA LEU A 479 41.61 44.16 -12.04
C LEU A 479 41.57 44.70 -13.47
N CYS A 480 42.18 44.01 -14.41
CA CYS A 480 41.88 44.20 -15.82
C CYS A 480 40.80 43.17 -16.15
N ASP A 481 39.67 43.64 -16.67
CA ASP A 481 38.48 42.81 -16.90
C ASP A 481 38.68 41.72 -17.96
N GLU A 482 39.76 41.76 -18.75
CA GLU A 482 40.12 40.68 -19.67
C GLU A 482 41.64 40.46 -19.68
N ASP A 483 42.03 39.27 -19.23
CA ASP A 483 43.25 38.49 -19.46
C ASP A 483 44.65 39.14 -19.65
N PHE A 484 45.57 38.59 -18.84
CA PHE A 484 47.04 38.69 -18.86
C PHE A 484 47.69 40.05 -18.55
N GLU A 485 48.51 40.03 -17.50
CA GLU A 485 49.27 41.16 -16.96
C GLU A 485 50.06 41.95 -18.02
N CYS A 486 49.89 43.27 -18.05
CA CYS A 486 50.86 44.19 -18.65
C CYS A 486 51.51 45.06 -17.57
N ARG A 487 52.84 45.15 -17.45
CA ARG A 487 53.90 45.02 -18.48
C ARG A 487 54.90 43.87 -18.16
N SER A 488 55.21 43.06 -19.19
CA SER A 488 56.09 41.85 -19.30
C SER A 488 55.53 40.52 -18.76
N ASN A 489 54.57 39.86 -19.44
CA ASN A 489 54.64 39.42 -20.85
C ASN A 489 53.49 39.92 -21.75
N ASN A 490 53.49 41.25 -21.96
CA ASN A 490 53.13 41.98 -23.18
C ASN A 490 51.76 41.75 -23.88
N CYS A 491 50.81 42.65 -23.64
CA CYS A 491 49.68 42.97 -24.53
C CYS A 491 49.88 44.38 -25.12
N GLU A 492 49.93 44.45 -26.45
CA GLU A 492 49.59 45.65 -27.21
C GLU A 492 48.06 45.66 -27.34
N ILE A 493 47.33 46.43 -26.54
CA ILE A 493 46.08 47.11 -26.90
C ILE A 493 45.71 48.05 -25.72
N ARG A 494 45.22 49.23 -26.07
CA ARG A 494 45.07 50.41 -25.20
C ARG A 494 44.07 50.17 -24.06
N CYS A 495 44.51 50.29 -22.81
CA CYS A 495 43.62 50.47 -21.68
C CYS A 495 42.86 51.81 -21.83
N GLN A 496 41.58 51.77 -22.19
CA GLN A 496 40.69 52.93 -22.24
C GLN A 496 39.65 52.83 -21.12
N GLY A 497 39.83 53.62 -20.08
CA GLY A 497 38.73 54.02 -19.21
C GLY A 497 37.93 55.12 -19.88
N SER A 498 36.77 54.76 -20.45
CA SER A 498 35.62 55.65 -20.71
C SER A 498 34.52 54.84 -21.39
N SER A 499 33.31 54.90 -20.85
CA SER A 499 32.09 54.30 -21.39
C SER A 499 31.96 54.57 -22.91
N PRO A 500 31.61 53.58 -23.74
CA PRO A 500 31.40 53.83 -25.15
C PRO A 500 30.23 54.83 -25.32
N PRO A 501 30.37 55.87 -26.15
CA PRO A 501 29.24 56.72 -26.51
C PRO A 501 28.16 55.87 -27.19
N PRO A 502 26.87 56.18 -26.98
CA PRO A 502 25.77 55.48 -27.65
C PRO A 502 26.01 55.49 -29.16
N THR A 503 25.88 54.31 -29.77
CA THR A 503 26.05 54.16 -31.22
C THR A 503 25.07 55.10 -31.94
N PRO A 504 25.49 55.77 -33.05
CA PRO A 504 24.71 56.83 -33.69
C PRO A 504 23.27 56.45 -34.03
N THR A 505 23.01 55.17 -34.28
CA THR A 505 21.70 54.60 -34.64
C THR A 505 20.61 54.81 -33.59
N GLU A 506 20.92 54.76 -32.30
CA GLU A 506 19.90 54.93 -31.25
C GLU A 506 19.51 56.41 -31.05
N ILE A 507 20.46 57.33 -31.21
CA ILE A 507 20.19 58.78 -31.14
C ILE A 507 19.32 59.23 -32.31
N TYR A 508 19.52 58.69 -33.51
CA TYR A 508 18.71 59.05 -34.69
C TYR A 508 17.25 58.61 -34.56
N TRP A 509 16.97 57.47 -33.90
CA TRP A 509 15.59 57.02 -33.65
C TRP A 509 14.85 57.97 -32.70
N ILE A 510 15.50 58.39 -31.61
CA ILE A 510 14.90 59.30 -30.63
C ILE A 510 14.64 60.68 -31.24
N ILE A 511 15.60 61.21 -32.01
CA ILE A 511 15.43 62.49 -32.73
C ILE A 511 14.32 62.37 -33.80
N GLY A 512 14.24 61.24 -34.50
CA GLY A 512 13.19 60.99 -35.51
C GLY A 512 11.78 61.04 -34.92
N ILE A 513 11.56 60.41 -33.77
CA ILE A 513 10.26 60.41 -33.08
C ILE A 513 9.88 61.83 -32.64
N LEU A 514 10.83 62.59 -32.07
CA LEU A 514 10.56 63.97 -31.63
C LEU A 514 10.19 64.91 -32.80
N VAL A 515 10.86 64.76 -33.95
CA VAL A 515 10.54 65.56 -35.15
C VAL A 515 9.16 65.19 -35.71
N ALA A 516 8.81 63.91 -35.75
CA ALA A 516 7.50 63.45 -36.23
C ALA A 516 6.34 64.00 -35.39
N VAL A 517 6.46 63.97 -34.05
CA VAL A 517 5.45 64.53 -33.14
C VAL A 517 5.27 66.04 -33.35
N LEU A 518 6.38 66.76 -33.57
CA LEU A 518 6.35 68.22 -33.79
C LEU A 518 5.67 68.58 -35.12
N ILE A 519 5.94 67.82 -36.18
CA ILE A 519 5.28 68.01 -37.49
C ILE A 519 3.78 67.73 -37.41
N ILE A 520 3.37 66.64 -36.73
CA ILE A 520 1.96 66.31 -36.53
C ILE A 520 1.24 67.44 -35.77
N GLY A 521 1.87 67.97 -34.71
CA GLY A 521 1.32 69.09 -33.94
C GLY A 521 1.11 70.36 -34.78
N ILE A 522 2.04 70.69 -35.69
CA ILE A 522 1.92 71.83 -36.60
C ILE A 522 0.79 71.60 -37.61
N ILE A 523 0.70 70.41 -38.22
CA ILE A 523 -0.35 70.08 -39.19
C ILE A 523 -1.73 70.17 -38.54
N VAL A 524 -1.89 69.60 -37.35
CA VAL A 524 -3.15 69.68 -36.58
C VAL A 524 -3.51 71.13 -36.28
N SER A 525 -2.53 71.94 -35.85
CA SER A 525 -2.75 73.37 -35.58
C SER A 525 -3.17 74.15 -36.83
N LEU A 526 -2.58 73.87 -37.99
CA LEU A 526 -2.94 74.50 -39.27
C LEU A 526 -4.33 74.08 -39.77
N ILE A 527 -4.70 72.81 -39.59
CA ILE A 527 -6.05 72.31 -39.93
C ILE A 527 -7.10 72.99 -39.03
N LEU A 528 -6.81 73.13 -37.73
CA LEU A 528 -7.70 73.81 -36.78
C LEU A 528 -7.79 75.32 -37.07
N ALA A 529 -6.69 75.95 -37.49
CA ALA A 529 -6.68 77.37 -37.85
C ALA A 529 -7.50 77.68 -39.12
N LYS A 530 -7.60 76.74 -40.08
CA LYS A 530 -8.42 76.89 -41.30
C LYS A 530 -9.93 76.70 -41.08
N LYS A 531 -10.34 76.18 -39.92
CA LYS A 531 -11.75 75.98 -39.56
C LYS A 531 -12.37 77.16 -38.80
N LYS A 532 -11.60 78.20 -38.51
CA LYS A 532 -12.09 79.54 -38.15
C LYS A 532 -11.96 80.46 -39.37
#